data_AF-A0AAU9EC52-F1
#
_entry.id   AF-A0AAU9EC52-F1
#
_cell.length_a   1.000
_cell.length_b   1.000
_cell.length_c   1.000
_cell.angle_alpha   90.00
_cell.angle_beta   90.00
_cell.angle_gamma   90.00
#
_symmetry.space_group_name_H-M   'P 1'
#
loop_
_entity.id
_entity.type
_entity.pdbx_description
1 polymer ?
#
loop_
_entity_poly.entity_id
_entity_poly.type
_entity_poly.pdbx_seq_one_letter_code
_entity_poly.pdbx_strand_id
1 'polypeptide(L)'
;MSLRPPCPLPESAPALGHGEITLEQARAEAARCLSGHSCQGCELCLLICPDLAITKDPDNGRAVIDLAFCKGCGLCAEVCPKGAITMQLDQG
;
A
#
# COMPACT_ATOMS: atom_id res chain seq x y z
N MET A 1 -1.47 -6.70 16.40
CA MET A 1 -1.34 -7.26 15.03
C MET A 1 -2.74 -7.65 14.55
N SER A 2 -3.59 -6.65 14.28
CA SER A 2 -4.95 -6.93 13.78
C SER A 2 -4.81 -7.15 12.27
N LEU A 3 -4.80 -8.41 11.85
CA LEU A 3 -4.94 -8.74 10.44
C LEU A 3 -6.22 -8.05 9.97
N ARG A 4 -6.11 -7.06 9.08
CA ARG A 4 -7.32 -6.47 8.48
C ARG A 4 -8.04 -7.63 7.78
N PRO A 5 -9.33 -7.86 8.09
CA PRO A 5 -10.07 -8.94 7.45
C PRO A 5 -9.96 -8.78 5.93
N PRO A 6 -9.88 -9.88 5.17
CA PRO A 6 -9.88 -9.78 3.72
C PRO A 6 -11.11 -8.96 3.31
N CYS A 7 -10.89 -7.98 2.43
CA CYS A 7 -11.98 -7.20 1.87
C CYS A 7 -13.04 -8.18 1.33
N PRO A 8 -14.31 -8.10 1.79
CA PRO A 8 -15.35 -8.99 1.31
C PRO A 8 -15.60 -8.67 -0.16
N LEU A 9 -15.03 -9.47 -1.06
CA LEU A 9 -15.29 -9.33 -2.48
C LEU A 9 -16.71 -9.87 -2.75
N PRO A 10 -17.59 -9.10 -3.41
CA PRO A 10 -18.88 -9.62 -3.83
C PRO A 10 -18.68 -10.76 -4.84
N GLU A 11 -19.52 -11.79 -4.77
CA GLU A 11 -19.44 -12.95 -5.69
C GLU A 11 -19.69 -12.57 -7.17
N SER A 12 -20.21 -11.37 -7.42
CA SER A 12 -20.36 -10.77 -8.74
C SER A 12 -20.26 -9.23 -8.68
N ALA A 13 -19.20 -8.68 -9.28
CA ALA A 13 -19.09 -7.25 -9.53
C ALA A 13 -19.71 -6.94 -10.91
N PRO A 14 -20.67 -6.00 -11.02
CA PRO A 14 -21.27 -5.66 -12.31
C PRO A 14 -20.22 -5.06 -13.24
N ALA A 15 -20.28 -5.45 -14.52
CA ALA A 15 -19.33 -5.04 -15.55
C ALA A 15 -19.37 -3.51 -15.78
N LEU A 16 -18.36 -2.80 -15.29
CA LEU A 16 -18.14 -1.40 -15.62
C LEU A 16 -17.38 -1.29 -16.95
N GLY A 17 -18.12 -1.34 -18.05
CA GLY A 17 -17.97 -0.45 -19.23
C GLY A 17 -16.65 -0.33 -20.01
N HIS A 18 -15.57 -1.08 -19.76
CA HIS A 18 -14.36 -1.07 -20.60
C HIS A 18 -13.75 -2.47 -20.74
N GLY A 19 -14.15 -3.20 -21.79
CA GLY A 19 -13.61 -4.52 -22.10
C GLY A 19 -14.09 -5.61 -21.12
N GLU A 20 -14.57 -6.71 -21.65
CA GLU A 20 -14.98 -7.88 -20.86
C GLU A 20 -13.76 -8.53 -20.19
N ILE A 21 -13.42 -8.07 -18.99
CA ILE A 21 -12.45 -8.76 -18.13
C ILE A 21 -13.11 -9.96 -17.47
N THR A 22 -12.44 -11.10 -17.49
CA THR A 22 -12.88 -12.32 -16.79
C THR A 22 -12.80 -12.13 -15.28
N LEU A 23 -13.56 -12.94 -14.53
CA LEU A 23 -13.50 -12.97 -13.06
C LEU A 23 -12.07 -13.23 -12.55
N GLU A 24 -11.32 -14.07 -13.25
CA GLU A 24 -9.92 -14.38 -12.93
C GLU A 24 -9.01 -13.14 -13.09
N GLN A 25 -9.21 -12.35 -14.15
CA GLN A 25 -8.49 -11.08 -14.34
C GLN A 25 -8.86 -10.08 -13.24
N ALA A 26 -10.16 -9.92 -12.92
CA ALA A 26 -10.60 -9.04 -11.84
C ALA A 26 -9.97 -9.43 -10.48
N ARG A 27 -9.89 -10.73 -10.19
CA ARG A 27 -9.23 -11.27 -8.98
C ARG A 27 -7.72 -10.97 -8.96
N ALA A 28 -7.04 -11.15 -10.09
CA ALA A 28 -5.61 -10.86 -10.21
C ALA A 28 -5.32 -9.37 -9.94
N GLU A 29 -6.15 -8.46 -10.47
CA GLU A 29 -6.00 -7.02 -10.23
C GLU A 29 -6.29 -6.63 -8.77
N ALA A 30 -7.32 -7.22 -8.16
CA ALA A 30 -7.60 -7.01 -6.74
C ALA A 30 -6.47 -7.54 -5.83
N ALA A 31 -5.87 -8.68 -6.18
CA ALA A 31 -4.75 -9.26 -5.45
C ALA A 31 -3.53 -8.34 -5.45
N ARG A 32 -3.26 -7.64 -6.58
CA ARG A 32 -2.20 -6.62 -6.60
C ARG A 32 -2.37 -5.61 -5.49
N CYS A 33 -3.57 -5.23 -5.07
CA CYS A 33 -3.76 -4.27 -3.98
C CYS A 33 -3.80 -4.89 -2.57
N LEU A 34 -4.19 -6.17 -2.41
CA LEU A 34 -4.57 -6.73 -1.10
C LEU A 34 -3.75 -7.93 -0.59
N SER A 35 -2.94 -8.59 -1.42
CA SER A 35 -2.42 -9.93 -1.09
C SER A 35 -1.01 -10.03 -0.50
N GLY A 36 -0.34 -8.94 -0.09
CA GLY A 36 1.04 -9.09 0.43
C GLY A 36 1.55 -7.94 1.27
N HIS A 37 2.43 -8.24 2.23
CA HIS A 37 3.11 -7.25 3.07
C HIS A 37 4.32 -6.59 2.40
N SER A 38 4.46 -6.74 1.07
CA SER A 38 5.55 -6.13 0.31
C SER A 38 5.11 -4.80 -0.30
N CYS A 39 5.99 -3.81 -0.22
CA CYS A 39 5.85 -2.57 -0.98
C CYS A 39 5.80 -2.87 -2.49
N GLN A 40 4.91 -2.19 -3.20
CA GLN A 40 4.75 -2.27 -4.66
C GLN A 40 4.91 -0.91 -5.35
N GLY A 41 5.33 0.12 -4.63
CA GLY A 41 5.58 1.42 -5.24
C GLY A 41 4.33 2.18 -5.70
N CYS A 42 3.20 2.03 -4.99
CA CYS A 42 1.96 2.73 -5.30
C CYS A 42 1.95 4.22 -4.89
N GLU A 43 3.04 4.70 -4.27
CA GLU A 43 3.29 6.12 -3.96
C GLU A 43 2.32 6.80 -2.98
N LEU A 44 1.32 6.09 -2.47
CA LEU A 44 0.36 6.65 -1.52
C LEU A 44 1.02 7.18 -0.23
N CYS A 45 2.07 6.50 0.24
CA CYS A 45 2.85 6.96 1.38
C CYS A 45 3.61 8.26 1.10
N LEU A 46 4.09 8.48 -0.13
CA LEU A 46 4.76 9.72 -0.53
C LEU A 46 3.76 10.88 -0.51
N LEU A 47 2.57 10.67 -1.05
CA LEU A 47 1.52 11.68 -1.13
C LEU A 47 1.00 12.12 0.25
N ILE A 48 0.86 11.18 1.19
CA ILE A 48 0.29 11.49 2.52
C ILE A 48 1.33 12.04 3.50
N CYS A 49 2.63 11.94 3.21
CA CYS A 49 3.67 12.36 4.14
C CYS A 49 3.69 13.90 4.24
N PRO A 50 3.32 14.50 5.38
CA PRO A 50 3.26 15.96 5.50
C PRO A 50 4.65 16.61 5.46
N ASP A 51 5.68 15.85 5.89
CA ASP A 51 7.07 16.31 5.93
C ASP A 51 7.86 15.97 4.65
N LEU A 52 7.21 15.35 3.65
CA LEU A 52 7.85 14.89 2.39
C LEU A 52 9.11 14.03 2.62
N ALA A 53 9.15 13.29 3.72
CA ALA A 53 10.30 12.47 4.13
C ALA A 53 10.39 11.11 3.40
N ILE A 54 9.56 10.87 2.39
CA ILE A 54 9.48 9.59 1.68
C ILE A 54 9.73 9.83 0.20
N THR A 55 10.60 9.02 -0.40
CA THR A 55 10.91 9.03 -1.84
C THR A 55 10.72 7.64 -2.43
N LYS A 56 10.82 7.53 -3.76
CA LYS A 56 10.78 6.26 -4.48
C LYS A 56 12.17 5.88 -4.93
N ASP A 57 12.58 4.67 -4.57
CA ASP A 57 13.81 4.04 -5.06
C ASP A 57 13.74 3.89 -6.58
N PRO A 58 14.71 4.43 -7.34
CA PRO A 58 14.70 4.37 -8.80
C PRO A 58 14.98 2.96 -9.35
N ASP A 59 15.64 2.09 -8.58
CA ASP A 59 16.06 0.75 -9.03
C ASP A 59 14.96 -0.29 -8.84
N ASN A 60 14.27 -0.24 -7.70
CA ASN A 60 13.25 -1.24 -7.34
C ASN A 60 11.83 -0.68 -7.20
N GLY A 61 11.65 0.64 -7.31
CA GLY A 61 10.35 1.31 -7.26
C GLY A 61 9.69 1.32 -5.87
N ARG A 62 10.37 0.88 -4.80
CA ARG A 62 9.81 0.84 -3.44
C ARG A 62 9.96 2.20 -2.77
N ALA A 63 9.12 2.42 -1.76
CA ALA A 63 9.23 3.60 -0.92
C ALA A 63 10.47 3.51 -0.03
N VAL A 64 11.21 4.61 0.06
CA VAL A 64 12.37 4.81 0.95
C VAL A 64 12.04 5.95 1.88
N ILE A 65 12.19 5.73 3.19
CA ILE A 65 11.89 6.72 4.23
C ILE A 65 13.21 7.30 4.72
N ASP A 66 13.38 8.61 4.61
CA ASP A 66 14.49 9.32 5.23
C ASP A 66 14.19 9.53 6.72
N LEU A 67 14.82 8.72 7.57
CA LEU A 67 14.62 8.76 9.02
C LEU A 67 15.17 10.03 9.67
N ALA A 68 16.06 10.77 9.03
CA ALA A 68 16.56 12.04 9.56
C ALA A 68 15.52 13.16 9.46
N PHE A 69 14.68 13.13 8.42
CA PHE A 69 13.59 14.09 8.22
C PHE A 69 12.26 13.62 8.80
N CYS A 70 12.03 12.30 8.87
CA CYS A 70 10.82 11.68 9.40
C CYS A 70 10.51 12.12 10.84
N LYS A 71 9.28 12.57 11.09
CA LYS A 71 8.80 12.93 12.45
C LYS A 71 8.07 11.81 13.18
N GLY A 72 7.89 10.66 12.54
CA GLY A 72 7.26 9.50 13.16
C GLY A 72 5.74 9.60 13.34
N CYS A 73 5.04 10.41 12.53
CA CYS A 73 3.58 10.61 12.67
C CYS A 73 2.73 9.35 12.37
N GLY A 74 3.27 8.37 11.63
CA GLY A 74 2.63 7.08 11.40
C GLY A 74 1.59 7.01 10.27
N LEU A 75 1.23 8.14 9.64
CA LEU A 75 0.22 8.19 8.56
C LEU A 75 0.56 7.26 7.38
N CYS A 76 1.83 7.17 7.01
CA CYS A 76 2.28 6.30 5.93
C CYS A 76 2.04 4.81 6.23
N ALA A 77 2.17 4.38 7.49
CA ALA A 77 1.89 3.01 7.93
C ALA A 77 0.38 2.71 7.95
N GLU A 78 -0.42 3.68 8.39
CA GLU A 78 -1.88 3.55 8.44
C GLU A 78 -2.49 3.42 7.04
N VAL A 79 -2.07 4.29 6.11
CA VAL A 79 -2.62 4.35 4.76
C VAL A 79 -2.14 3.20 3.87
N CYS A 80 -1.02 2.55 4.21
CA CYS A 80 -0.43 1.52 3.35
C CYS A 80 -1.39 0.33 3.23
N PRO A 81 -2.00 0.07 2.04
CA PRO A 81 -2.94 -1.04 1.88
C PRO A 81 -2.25 -2.40 2.00
N LYS A 82 -0.94 -2.42 1.78
CA LYS A 82 -0.07 -3.58 1.90
C LYS A 82 0.42 -3.81 3.33
N GLY A 83 0.35 -2.81 4.21
CA GLY A 83 1.02 -2.89 5.52
C GLY A 83 2.54 -3.08 5.41
N ALA A 84 3.16 -2.54 4.35
CA ALA A 84 4.59 -2.67 4.09
C ALA A 84 5.47 -1.75 4.95
N ILE A 85 4.86 -0.85 5.72
CA ILE A 85 5.53 0.11 6.59
C ILE A 85 5.10 -0.20 8.02
N THR A 86 6.07 -0.34 8.93
CA THR A 86 5.84 -0.61 10.35
C THR A 86 6.43 0.52 11.19
N MET A 87 5.65 1.00 12.17
CA MET A 87 6.13 1.96 13.15
C MET A 87 6.81 1.23 14.30
N GLN A 88 8.01 1.67 14.66
CA GLN A 88 8.74 1.18 15.83
C GLN A 88 9.13 2.37 16.70
N LEU A 89 9.13 2.17 18.02
CA LEU A 89 9.69 3.15 18.94
C LEU A 89 11.21 3.10 18.83
N ASP A 90 11.83 4.28 18.79
CA ASP A 90 13.27 4.38 18.82
C ASP A 90 13.79 3.83 20.16
N GLN A 91 14.73 2.89 20.09
CA GLN A 91 15.38 2.28 21.24
C GLN A 91 16.71 2.99 21.40
N GLY A 92 16.67 4.16 22.06
CA GLY A 92 17.85 5.00 22.31
C GLY A 92 18.99 4.30 23.02
#